data_AF-A0A259L3L3-F1
#
_entry.id   AF-A0A259L3L3-F1
#
_cell.length_a   1.000
_cell.length_b   1.000
_cell.length_c   1.000
_cell.angle_alpha   90.00
_cell.angle_beta   90.00
_cell.angle_gamma   90.00
#
_symmetry.space_group_name_H-M   'P 1'
#
loop_
_entity.id
_entity.type
_entity.pdbx_description
1 polymer ?
#
loop_
_entity_poly.entity_id
_entity_poly.type
_entity_poly.pdbx_seq_one_letter_code
_entity_poly.pdbx_strand_id
1 'polypeptide(L)'
;LIMVAAVFSWGLFSVLLRRQAVPLPALAFLTTQILLGTLVILPFYLVDLWFFKGGFELSQDTALPLLYFAIFPGILAYAFWNHGVQTIGPTRSAIFMYLTPVFASVLATIFLGESLGLFHVTGGLLILAGLLLATRTGRRAKTPAAANAQNTTGDNDA
;
A
#
# COMPACT_ATOMS: atom_id res chain seq x y z
N LEU A 1 4.48 3.36 -22.34
CA LEU A 1 5.82 3.75 -21.84
C LEU A 1 5.76 4.29 -20.40
N ILE A 2 5.01 5.35 -20.11
CA ILE A 2 4.91 5.95 -18.76
C ILE A 2 4.44 4.93 -17.69
N MET A 3 3.42 4.13 -17.99
CA MET A 3 2.92 3.07 -17.09
C MET A 3 3.97 2.00 -16.78
N VAL A 4 4.80 1.63 -17.76
CA VAL A 4 5.86 0.62 -17.57
C VAL A 4 6.95 1.17 -16.65
N ALA A 5 7.35 2.43 -16.84
CA ALA A 5 8.31 3.10 -15.95
C ALA A 5 7.76 3.24 -14.52
N ALA A 6 6.47 3.57 -14.36
CA ALA A 6 5.83 3.67 -13.06
C ALA A 6 5.81 2.33 -12.30
N VAL A 7 5.40 1.25 -12.97
CA VAL A 7 5.37 -0.10 -12.37
C VAL A 7 6.78 -0.60 -12.04
N PHE A 8 7.77 -0.30 -12.88
CA PHE A 8 9.16 -0.63 -12.62
C PHE A 8 9.71 0.12 -11.39
N SER A 9 9.46 1.43 -11.31
CA SER A 9 9.83 2.25 -10.15
C SER A 9 9.17 1.75 -8.86
N TRP A 10 7.89 1.38 -8.92
CA TRP A 10 7.15 0.83 -7.79
C TRP A 10 7.70 -0.53 -7.34
N GLY A 11 7.99 -1.42 -8.29
CA GLY A 11 8.61 -2.71 -8.02
C GLY A 11 9.98 -2.55 -7.36
N LEU A 12 10.81 -1.65 -7.88
CA LEU A 12 12.14 -1.37 -7.33
C LEU A 12 12.04 -0.81 -5.91
N PHE A 13 11.16 0.17 -5.67
CA PHE A 13 10.86 0.70 -4.35
C PHE A 13 10.43 -0.40 -3.37
N SER A 14 9.50 -1.27 -3.79
CA SER A 14 8.99 -2.36 -2.96
C SER A 14 10.08 -3.36 -2.55
N VAL A 15 11.02 -3.67 -3.46
CA VAL A 15 12.16 -4.56 -3.19
C VAL A 15 13.19 -3.89 -2.27
N LEU A 16 13.53 -2.63 -2.51
CA LEU A 16 14.44 -1.84 -1.67
C LEU A 16 13.89 -1.71 -0.25
N LEU A 17 12.60 -1.40 -0.13
CA LEU A 17 11.93 -1.25 1.15
C LEU A 17 11.91 -2.56 1.94
N ARG A 18 11.80 -3.72 1.26
CA ARG A 18 11.89 -5.04 1.90
C ARG A 18 13.31 -5.40 2.34
N ARG A 19 14.34 -4.85 1.68
CA ARG A 19 15.76 -5.06 2.04
C ARG A 19 16.22 -4.12 3.16
N GLN A 20 15.65 -2.93 3.25
CA GLN A 20 15.84 -2.02 4.38
C GLN A 20 14.76 -2.28 5.42
N ALA A 21 14.97 -3.28 6.28
CA ALA A 21 14.23 -3.41 7.53
C ALA A 21 14.64 -2.26 8.48
N VAL A 22 14.28 -1.02 8.13
CA VAL A 22 14.50 0.12 9.01
C VAL A 22 13.47 -0.03 10.13
N PRO A 23 13.88 -0.18 11.40
CA PRO A 23 12.97 -0.29 12.52
C PRO A 23 12.41 1.10 12.87
N LEU A 24 11.70 1.73 11.93
CA LEU A 24 11.04 3.00 12.13
C LEU A 24 9.60 2.77 12.59
N PRO A 25 9.12 3.54 13.58
CA PRO A 25 7.69 3.59 13.87
C PRO A 25 6.95 4.07 12.61
N ALA A 26 5.78 3.47 12.33
CA ALA A 26 5.07 3.66 11.07
C ALA A 26 4.73 5.13 10.75
N LEU A 27 4.55 5.96 11.77
CA LEU A 27 4.34 7.40 11.61
C LEU A 27 5.61 8.10 11.08
N ALA A 28 6.79 7.77 11.60
CA ALA A 28 8.06 8.30 11.12
C ALA A 28 8.33 7.89 9.66
N PHE A 29 7.94 6.66 9.29
CA PHE A 29 8.00 6.20 7.92
C PHE A 29 7.07 7.02 6.99
N LEU A 30 5.82 7.23 7.39
CA LEU A 30 4.86 8.06 6.65
C LEU A 30 5.35 9.50 6.49
N THR A 31 5.83 10.12 7.57
CA THR A 31 6.35 11.49 7.54
C THR A 31 7.57 11.61 6.62
N THR A 32 8.48 10.63 6.65
CA THR A 32 9.66 10.62 5.77
C THR A 32 9.24 10.51 4.30
N GLN A 33 8.21 9.69 4.01
CA GLN A 33 7.70 9.51 2.66
C GLN A 33 6.99 10.78 2.14
N ILE A 34 6.22 11.46 3.00
CA ILE A 34 5.60 12.75 2.68
C ILE A 34 6.68 13.81 2.44
N LEU A 35 7.70 13.89 3.30
CA LEU A 35 8.81 14.84 3.17
C LEU A 35 9.59 14.63 1.88
N LEU A 36 10.00 13.39 1.58
CA LEU A 36 10.69 13.05 0.33
C LEU A 36 9.81 13.35 -0.88
N GLY A 37 8.53 12.96 -0.85
CA GLY A 37 7.58 13.25 -1.92
C GLY A 37 7.44 14.76 -2.16
N THR A 38 7.33 15.53 -1.09
CA THR A 38 7.25 17.00 -1.13
C THR A 38 8.51 17.59 -1.72
N LEU A 39 9.68 17.14 -1.26
CA LEU A 39 10.98 17.63 -1.73
C LEU A 39 11.21 17.34 -3.22
N VAL A 40 10.72 16.20 -3.70
CA VAL A 40 10.77 15.83 -5.13
C VAL A 40 9.79 16.65 -5.96
N ILE A 41 8.57 16.91 -5.48
CA ILE A 41 7.55 17.69 -6.20
C ILE A 41 7.85 19.19 -6.21
N LEU A 42 8.49 19.70 -5.16
CA LEU A 42 8.80 21.12 -4.98
C LEU A 42 9.48 21.77 -6.22
N PRO A 43 10.58 21.22 -6.80
CA PRO A 43 11.20 21.81 -7.97
C PRO A 43 10.27 21.83 -9.19
N PHE A 44 9.41 20.82 -9.38
CA PHE A 44 8.44 20.83 -10.49
C PHE A 44 7.38 21.91 -10.30
N TYR A 45 6.89 22.09 -9.06
CA TYR A 45 5.95 23.16 -8.75
C TYR A 45 6.55 24.56 -8.96
N LEU A 46 7.83 24.75 -8.61
CA LEU A 46 8.54 26.01 -8.84
C LEU A 46 8.74 26.30 -10.35
N VAL A 47 9.04 25.27 -11.15
CA VAL A 47 9.10 25.40 -12.61
C VAL A 47 7.73 25.77 -13.17
N ASP A 48 6.65 25.17 -12.67
CA ASP A 48 5.29 25.45 -13.14
C ASP A 48 4.84 26.89 -12.85
N LEU A 49 5.13 27.38 -11.64
CA LEU A 49 4.89 28.78 -11.26
C LEU A 49 5.67 29.76 -12.12
N TRP A 50 6.93 29.45 -12.46
CA TRP A 50 7.80 30.37 -13.18
C TRP A 50 7.54 30.41 -14.69
N PHE A 51 7.26 29.26 -15.31
CA PHE A 51 7.10 29.14 -16.76
C PHE A 51 5.64 29.20 -17.23
N PHE A 52 4.70 28.63 -16.47
CA PHE A 52 3.32 28.46 -16.92
C PHE A 52 2.32 29.35 -16.19
N LYS A 53 2.77 30.14 -15.18
CA LYS A 53 1.90 30.90 -14.27
C LYS A 53 0.78 30.04 -13.67
N GLY A 54 1.02 28.73 -13.55
CA GLY A 54 0.12 27.77 -12.92
C GLY A 54 0.15 27.98 -11.42
N GLY A 55 -0.70 28.86 -10.91
CA GLY A 55 -0.93 29.00 -9.48
C GLY A 55 -1.89 27.93 -9.00
N PHE A 56 -1.53 27.22 -7.93
CA PHE A 56 -2.53 26.47 -7.16
C PHE A 56 -3.40 27.47 -6.40
N GLU A 57 -4.60 27.75 -6.91
CA GLU A 57 -5.55 28.60 -6.19
C GLU A 57 -6.25 27.79 -5.11
N LEU A 58 -6.00 28.16 -3.87
CA LEU A 58 -6.67 27.57 -2.71
C LEU A 58 -8.11 28.11 -2.63
N SER A 59 -8.99 27.60 -3.49
CA SER A 59 -10.44 27.81 -3.42
C SER A 59 -11.08 26.79 -2.47
N GLN A 60 -12.29 27.09 -1.98
CA GLN A 60 -13.08 26.15 -1.16
C GLN A 60 -13.28 24.79 -1.88
N ASP A 61 -13.44 24.82 -3.20
CA ASP A 61 -13.62 23.62 -4.04
C ASP A 61 -12.37 22.73 -4.08
N THR A 62 -11.20 23.29 -3.79
CA THR A 62 -9.93 22.53 -3.75
C THR A 62 -9.52 22.19 -2.32
N ALA A 63 -9.78 23.08 -1.37
CA ALA A 63 -9.38 22.93 0.02
C ALA A 63 -10.13 21.80 0.74
N LEU A 64 -11.45 21.68 0.51
CA LEU A 64 -12.26 20.63 1.15
C LEU A 64 -11.82 19.22 0.73
N PRO A 65 -11.70 18.92 -0.58
CA PRO A 65 -11.20 17.63 -1.04
C PRO A 65 -9.78 17.32 -0.55
N LEU A 66 -8.90 18.34 -0.53
CA LEU A 66 -7.53 18.17 -0.05
C LEU A 66 -7.49 17.78 1.43
N LEU A 67 -8.30 18.46 2.26
CA LEU A 67 -8.41 18.18 3.68
C LEU A 67 -9.01 16.79 3.94
N TYR A 68 -10.06 16.42 3.20
CA TYR A 68 -10.63 15.08 3.24
C TYR A 68 -9.56 14.01 2.94
N PHE A 69 -8.77 14.22 1.89
CA PHE A 69 -7.72 13.27 1.49
C PHE A 69 -6.58 13.20 2.52
N ALA A 70 -6.19 14.33 3.11
CA ALA A 70 -5.16 14.36 4.15
C ALA A 70 -5.59 13.58 5.40
N ILE A 71 -6.84 13.75 5.83
CA ILE A 71 -7.33 13.17 7.08
C ILE A 71 -7.69 11.68 6.91
N PHE A 72 -8.55 11.36 5.94
CA PHE A 72 -9.13 10.02 5.84
C PHE A 72 -8.14 8.99 5.26
N PRO A 73 -7.74 9.04 3.98
CA PRO A 73 -6.77 8.08 3.43
C PRO A 73 -5.34 8.35 3.92
N GLY A 74 -4.99 9.60 4.27
CA GLY A 74 -3.66 9.93 4.79
C GLY A 74 -3.41 9.45 6.21
N ILE A 75 -4.15 9.97 7.19
CA ILE A 75 -3.89 9.72 8.61
C ILE A 75 -4.70 8.52 9.13
N LEU A 76 -6.02 8.53 8.99
CA LEU A 76 -6.91 7.54 9.61
C LEU A 76 -6.71 6.14 9.02
N ALA A 77 -6.64 6.01 7.70
CA ALA A 77 -6.44 4.71 7.05
C ALA A 77 -5.10 4.09 7.46
N TYR A 78 -4.02 4.89 7.53
CA TYR A 78 -2.72 4.42 8.02
C TYR A 78 -2.75 4.04 9.50
N ALA A 79 -3.46 4.80 10.34
CA ALA A 79 -3.61 4.48 11.76
C ALA A 79 -4.36 3.15 11.95
N PHE A 80 -5.49 2.95 11.26
CA PHE A 80 -6.24 1.70 11.29
C PHE A 80 -5.47 0.53 10.71
N TRP A 81 -4.71 0.75 9.64
CA TRP A 81 -3.82 -0.26 9.08
C TRP A 81 -2.78 -0.72 10.11
N ASN A 82 -2.07 0.21 10.74
CA ASN A 82 -1.09 -0.10 11.76
C ASN A 82 -1.70 -0.82 12.96
N HIS A 83 -2.87 -0.35 13.43
CA HIS A 83 -3.59 -1.01 14.52
C HIS A 83 -3.98 -2.45 14.14
N GLY A 84 -4.49 -2.67 12.92
CA GLY A 84 -4.82 -3.98 12.39
C GLY A 84 -3.59 -4.89 12.29
N VAL A 85 -2.48 -4.38 11.76
CA VAL A 85 -1.21 -5.14 11.71
C VAL A 85 -0.74 -5.55 13.10
N GLN A 86 -0.89 -4.69 14.12
CA GLN A 86 -0.52 -5.01 15.50
C GLN A 86 -1.47 -6.04 16.15
N THR A 87 -2.77 -6.00 15.86
CA THR A 87 -3.76 -6.91 16.48
C THR A 87 -3.84 -8.28 15.81
N ILE A 88 -3.82 -8.35 14.47
CA ILE A 88 -4.02 -9.61 13.72
C ILE A 88 -2.78 -10.08 12.94
N GLY A 89 -1.70 -9.30 12.97
CA GLY A 89 -0.43 -9.62 12.32
C GLY A 89 -0.38 -9.25 10.82
N PRO A 90 0.81 -8.93 10.29
CA PRO A 90 0.98 -8.37 8.94
C PRO A 90 0.51 -9.30 7.81
N THR A 91 0.65 -10.62 7.96
CA THR A 91 0.18 -11.58 6.94
C THR A 91 -1.34 -11.56 6.77
N ARG A 92 -2.10 -11.44 7.87
CA ARG A 92 -3.58 -11.41 7.79
C ARG A 92 -4.06 -10.04 7.32
N SER A 93 -3.47 -8.95 7.81
CA SER A 93 -3.79 -7.59 7.34
C SER A 93 -3.54 -7.41 5.85
N ALA A 94 -2.44 -7.96 5.31
CA ALA A 94 -2.13 -7.94 3.87
C ALA A 94 -3.24 -8.53 2.99
N ILE A 95 -4.02 -9.49 3.50
CA ILE A 95 -5.13 -10.09 2.74
C ILE A 95 -6.26 -9.07 2.54
N PHE A 96 -6.48 -8.15 3.48
CA PHE A 96 -7.53 -7.12 3.36
C PHE A 96 -7.24 -6.09 2.28
N MET A 97 -5.97 -5.86 1.90
CA MET A 97 -5.63 -4.96 0.78
C MET A 97 -6.19 -5.44 -0.55
N TYR A 98 -6.50 -6.73 -0.66
CA TYR A 98 -7.11 -7.26 -1.87
C TYR A 98 -8.62 -7.01 -1.97
N LEU A 99 -9.27 -6.60 -0.87
CA LEU A 99 -10.66 -6.13 -0.89
C LEU A 99 -10.74 -4.64 -1.30
N THR A 100 -9.64 -3.89 -1.23
CA THR A 100 -9.58 -2.49 -1.65
C THR A 100 -10.17 -2.23 -3.05
N PRO A 101 -9.82 -2.97 -4.12
CA PRO A 101 -10.42 -2.75 -5.44
C PRO A 101 -11.93 -3.04 -5.48
N VAL A 102 -12.42 -3.98 -4.66
CA VAL A 102 -13.86 -4.29 -4.57
C VAL A 102 -14.60 -3.13 -3.93
N PHE A 103 -14.13 -2.66 -2.76
CA PHE A 103 -14.72 -1.49 -2.11
C PHE A 103 -14.62 -0.24 -2.99
N ALA A 104 -13.47 0.00 -3.64
CA ALA A 104 -13.30 1.11 -4.55
C ALA A 104 -14.35 1.09 -5.69
N SER A 105 -14.60 -0.08 -6.29
CA SER A 105 -15.60 -0.24 -7.35
C SER A 105 -17.03 0.01 -6.85
N VAL A 106 -17.38 -0.51 -5.67
CA VAL A 106 -18.70 -0.32 -5.06
C VAL A 106 -18.92 1.14 -4.70
N LEU A 107 -17.95 1.78 -4.03
CA LEU A 107 -18.04 3.20 -3.68
C LEU A 107 -18.07 4.08 -4.94
N ALA A 108 -17.27 3.79 -5.97
CA ALA A 108 -17.33 4.53 -7.23
C ALA A 108 -18.73 4.47 -7.86
N THR A 109 -19.35 3.29 -7.89
CA THR A 109 -20.73 3.12 -8.40
C THR A 109 -21.74 3.97 -7.63
N ILE A 110 -21.64 3.96 -6.29
CA ILE A 110 -22.58 4.67 -5.41
C ILE A 110 -22.37 6.18 -5.47
N PHE A 111 -21.13 6.65 -5.41
CA PHE A 111 -20.80 8.07 -5.27
C PHE A 111 -20.65 8.80 -6.60
N LEU A 112 -20.13 8.16 -7.65
CA LEU A 112 -20.03 8.76 -8.99
C LEU A 112 -21.26 8.47 -9.86
N GLY A 113 -22.12 7.53 -9.46
CA GLY A 113 -23.31 7.15 -10.24
C GLY A 113 -22.97 6.43 -11.55
N GLU A 114 -21.74 5.94 -11.71
CA GLU A 114 -21.34 5.19 -12.90
C GLU A 114 -22.05 3.85 -12.96
N SER A 115 -22.74 3.57 -14.08
CA SER A 115 -23.31 2.25 -14.33
C SER A 115 -22.17 1.26 -14.58
N LEU A 116 -22.03 0.26 -13.70
CA LEU A 116 -21.06 -0.82 -13.85
C LEU A 116 -21.35 -1.63 -15.12
N GLY A 117 -20.76 -1.22 -16.23
CA GLY A 117 -20.76 -2.01 -17.46
C GLY A 117 -20.13 -3.39 -17.23
N LEU A 118 -20.45 -4.36 -18.09
CA LEU A 118 -19.94 -5.74 -18.02
C LEU A 118 -18.40 -5.82 -17.95
N PHE A 119 -17.69 -4.82 -18.48
CA PHE A 119 -16.23 -4.69 -18.38
C PHE A 119 -15.73 -4.48 -16.94
N HIS A 120 -16.46 -3.78 -16.07
CA HIS A 120 -16.10 -3.62 -14.66
C HIS A 120 -16.29 -4.93 -13.88
N VAL A 121 -17.33 -5.70 -14.21
CA VAL A 121 -17.59 -7.00 -13.59
C VAL A 121 -16.51 -8.02 -13.97
N THR A 122 -16.15 -8.09 -15.25
CA THR A 122 -15.09 -8.99 -15.74
C THR A 122 -13.71 -8.58 -15.22
N GLY A 123 -13.41 -7.28 -15.15
CA GLY A 123 -12.21 -6.75 -14.50
C GLY A 123 -12.14 -7.10 -13.01
N GLY A 124 -13.26 -6.93 -12.27
CA GLY A 124 -13.37 -7.32 -10.87
C GLY A 124 -13.16 -8.82 -10.65
N LEU A 125 -13.75 -9.67 -11.49
CA LEU A 125 -13.56 -11.12 -11.46
C LEU A 125 -12.09 -11.52 -11.74
N LEU A 126 -11.44 -10.88 -12.70
CA LEU A 126 -10.01 -11.09 -13.00
C LEU A 126 -9.11 -10.72 -11.81
N ILE A 127 -9.39 -9.59 -11.17
CA ILE A 127 -8.67 -9.17 -9.96
C ILE A 127 -8.86 -10.20 -8.83
N LEU A 128 -10.10 -10.65 -8.60
CA LEU A 128 -10.42 -11.66 -7.59
C LEU A 128 -9.76 -13.02 -7.90
N ALA A 129 -9.70 -13.42 -9.17
CA ALA A 129 -9.04 -14.66 -9.60
C ALA A 129 -7.51 -14.57 -9.42
N GLY A 130 -6.89 -13.47 -9.85
CA GLY A 130 -5.46 -13.22 -9.64
C GLY A 130 -5.09 -13.18 -8.15
N LEU A 131 -5.95 -12.55 -7.34
CA LEU A 131 -5.87 -12.56 -5.88
C LEU A 131 -5.87 -13.99 -5.32
N LEU A 132 -6.89 -14.79 -5.64
CA LEU A 132 -7.03 -16.17 -5.14
C LEU A 132 -5.81 -17.03 -5.49
N LEU A 133 -5.23 -16.81 -6.67
CA LEU A 133 -4.03 -17.50 -7.10
C LEU A 133 -2.79 -17.05 -6.31
N ALA A 134 -2.61 -15.74 -6.11
CA ALA A 134 -1.48 -15.19 -5.35
C ALA A 134 -1.50 -15.58 -3.87
N THR A 135 -2.69 -15.58 -3.25
CA THR A 135 -2.86 -15.96 -1.83
C THR A 135 -2.69 -17.46 -1.60
N ARG A 136 -3.02 -18.33 -2.56
CA ARG A 136 -2.77 -19.78 -2.46
C ARG A 136 -1.29 -20.13 -2.51
N THR A 137 -0.49 -19.42 -3.31
CA THR A 137 0.95 -19.70 -3.49
C THR A 137 1.78 -19.30 -2.25
N GLY A 138 1.42 -18.21 -1.57
CA GLY A 138 2.11 -17.76 -0.34
C GLY A 138 1.98 -18.71 0.86
N ARG A 139 1.03 -19.66 0.83
CA ARG A 139 0.78 -20.61 1.92
C ARG A 139 1.75 -21.80 1.93
N ARG A 140 2.59 -21.97 0.90
CA ARG A 140 3.53 -23.10 0.77
C ARG A 140 4.93 -22.88 1.38
N ALA A 141 5.24 -21.69 1.90
CA ALA A 141 6.59 -21.33 2.37
C ALA A 141 6.71 -21.17 3.90
N LYS A 142 6.06 -22.04 4.68
CA LYS A 142 6.45 -22.32 6.08
C LYS A 142 6.40 -23.81 6.32
N THR A 143 7.42 -24.53 5.84
CA THR A 143 7.85 -25.76 6.50
C THR A 143 8.67 -25.32 7.72
N PRO A 144 8.24 -25.60 8.96
CA PRO A 144 9.09 -25.41 10.13
C PRO A 144 10.17 -26.50 10.12
N ALA A 145 11.28 -26.23 9.44
CA ALA A 145 12.47 -27.06 9.54
C ALA A 145 13.36 -26.50 10.68
N ALA A 146 13.13 -26.99 11.90
CA ALA A 146 14.11 -27.18 12.97
C ALA A 146 13.41 -27.29 14.34
N ALA A 147 12.72 -28.42 14.58
CA ALA A 147 12.26 -28.81 15.92
C ALA A 147 12.94 -30.11 16.40
N ASN A 148 14.06 -30.53 15.82
CA ASN A 148 14.71 -31.81 16.12
C ASN A 148 16.25 -31.73 16.09
N ALA A 149 16.85 -30.86 16.91
CA ALA A 149 18.32 -30.83 17.07
C ALA A 149 18.82 -30.60 18.51
N GLN A 150 17.98 -30.79 19.53
CA GLN A 150 18.41 -30.65 20.94
C GLN A 150 18.13 -31.87 21.82
N ASN A 151 17.78 -33.02 21.23
CA ASN A 151 17.61 -34.27 21.98
C ASN A 151 18.87 -35.16 21.98
N THR A 152 20.07 -34.60 21.84
CA THR A 152 21.32 -35.38 21.70
C THR A 152 22.49 -34.92 22.59
N THR A 153 22.27 -34.14 23.66
CA THR A 153 23.36 -33.76 24.59
C THR A 153 23.02 -34.00 26.06
N GLY A 154 22.06 -34.87 26.35
CA GLY A 154 21.95 -35.52 27.65
C GLY A 154 22.27 -36.99 27.45
N ASP A 155 23.19 -37.53 28.26
CA ASP A 155 23.57 -38.94 28.34
C ASP A 155 24.78 -39.38 27.48
N ASN A 156 25.97 -38.94 27.88
CA ASN A 156 27.17 -39.78 27.96
C ASN A 156 28.33 -38.89 28.40
N ASP A 157 28.64 -38.94 29.70
CA ASP A 157 29.99 -38.79 30.28
C ASP A 157 29.84 -39.01 31.79
N ALA A 158 29.76 -40.31 32.13
CA ALA A 158 30.04 -40.85 33.45
C ALA A 158 31.52 -41.21 33.56
#